data_AF-A0A3C1RWH2-F1
#
_entry.id   AF-A0A3C1RWH2-F1
#
_cell.length_a   1.000
_cell.length_b   1.000
_cell.length_c   1.000
_cell.angle_alpha   90.00
_cell.angle_beta   90.00
_cell.angle_gamma   90.00
#
_symmetry.space_group_name_H-M   'P 1'
#
loop_
_entity.id
_entity.type
_entity.pdbx_description
1 polymer ?
#
loop_
_entity_poly.entity_id
_entity_poly.type
_entity_poly.pdbx_seq_one_letter_code
_entity_poly.pdbx_strand_id
1 'polypeptide(L)' 'MKKIVLIAGFESFNAELYRIAAQLAIARCPELEICVFSDRAISNQPDTVAAALENADV' A
#
# COMPACT_ATOMS: atom_id res chain seq x y z
N MET A 1 -12.99 -8.43 -5.17
CA MET A 1 -12.35 -7.41 -4.31
C MET A 1 -11.40 -6.63 -5.18
N LYS A 2 -11.29 -5.32 -4.98
CA LYS A 2 -10.29 -4.51 -5.68
C LYS A 2 -9.09 -4.32 -4.76
N LYS A 3 -7.88 -4.49 -5.28
CA LYS A 3 -6.64 -4.35 -4.51
C LYS A 3 -5.81 -3.20 -5.06
N ILE A 4 -5.44 -2.27 -4.18
CA ILE A 4 -4.58 -1.13 -4.49
C ILE A 4 -3.26 -1.32 -3.76
N VAL A 5 -2.14 -1.16 -4.47
CA VAL A 5 -0.82 -1.12 -3.84
C VAL A 5 -0.22 0.27 -4.01
N LEU A 6 -0.10 1.00 -2.90
CA LEU A 6 0.48 2.34 -2.87
C LEU A 6 1.92 2.25 -2.37
N ILE A 7 2.86 2.70 -3.21
CA ILE A 7 4.27 2.86 -2.82
C ILE A 7 4.59 4.35 -2.73
N ALA A 8 4.88 4.81 -1.51
CA ALA A 8 5.24 6.20 -1.22
C ALA A 8 6.76 6.39 -1.27
N GLY A 9 7.24 7.25 -2.18
CA GLY A 9 8.63 7.68 -2.21
C GLY A 9 8.99 8.64 -1.06
N PHE A 10 10.27 9.00 -0.97
CA PHE A 10 10.82 9.93 0.02
C PHE A 10 10.90 9.34 1.44
N GLU A 11 11.50 8.15 1.52
CA GLU A 11 11.97 7.44 2.70
C GLU A 11 10.90 6.95 3.70
N SER A 12 9.85 7.73 3.95
CA SER A 12 8.66 7.38 4.74
C SER A 12 7.77 8.57 5.07
N PHE A 13 8.12 9.81 4.66
CA PHE A 13 7.52 11.02 5.25
C PHE A 13 5.98 11.04 5.18
N ASN A 14 5.43 10.63 4.04
CA ASN A 14 3.97 10.58 3.84
C ASN A 14 3.36 9.19 4.05
N ALA A 15 4.15 8.16 4.36
CA ALA A 15 3.66 6.78 4.45
C ALA A 15 2.57 6.62 5.52
N GLU A 16 2.69 7.34 6.65
CA GLU A 16 1.67 7.33 7.70
C GLU A 16 0.37 8.01 7.25
N LEU A 17 0.47 9.17 6.58
CA LEU A 17 -0.69 9.85 6.00
C LEU A 17 -1.45 8.94 5.03
N TYR A 18 -0.73 8.21 4.16
CA TYR A 18 -1.35 7.29 3.22
C TYR A 18 -1.97 6.07 3.91
N ARG A 19 -1.40 5.57 5.02
CA ARG A 19 -2.03 4.52 5.82
C ARG A 19 -3.35 4.98 6.43
N ILE A 20 -3.40 6.21 6.95
CA ILE A 20 -4.65 6.80 7.47
C ILE A 20 -5.68 6.92 6.34
N ALA A 21 -5.29 7.44 5.17
CA ALA A 21 -6.17 7.55 4.02
C ALA A 21 -6.68 6.16 3.55
N ALA A 22 -5.81 5.16 3.54
CA ALA A 22 -6.17 3.79 3.23
C ALA A 22 -7.21 3.23 4.20
N GLN A 23 -7.02 3.42 5.51
CA GLN A 23 -8.00 2.99 6.51
C GLN A 23 -9.37 3.66 6.33
N LEU A 24 -9.40 4.96 6.03
CA LEU A 24 -10.64 5.68 5.76
C LEU A 24 -11.36 5.16 4.50
N ALA A 25 -10.61 4.85 3.45
CA ALA A 25 -11.15 4.28 2.22
C ALA A 25 -11.74 2.88 2.46
N ILE A 26 -11.01 2.01 3.17
CA ILE A 26 -11.46 0.66 3.53
C ILE A 26 -12.71 0.73 4.43
N ALA A 27 -12.76 1.66 5.38
CA ALA A 27 -13.94 1.84 6.23
C ALA A 27 -15.21 2.20 5.42
N ARG A 28 -15.05 2.87 4.27
CA ARG A 28 -16.16 3.21 3.37
C ARG A 28 -16.47 2.13 2.34
N CYS A 29 -15.49 1.32 1.97
CA CYS A 29 -15.56 0.24 1.00
C CYS A 29 -14.84 -1.00 1.57
N PRO A 30 -15.52 -1.82 2.39
CA PRO A 30 -14.90 -2.96 3.08
C PRO A 30 -14.36 -4.04 2.14
N GLU A 31 -14.83 -4.09 0.90
CA GLU A 31 -14.36 -4.99 -0.16
C GLU A 31 -13.08 -4.50 -0.89
N LEU A 32 -12.58 -3.32 -0.51
CA LEU A 32 -11.34 -2.74 -1.00
C LEU A 32 -10.18 -3.18 -0.11
N GLU A 33 -9.11 -3.68 -0.72
CA GLU A 33 -7.82 -3.92 -0.06
C GLU A 33 -6.85 -2.82 -0.48
N ILE A 34 -6.15 -2.22 0.48
CA ILE A 34 -5.11 -1.22 0.20
C ILE A 34 -3.85 -1.58 0.99
N CYS A 35 -2.76 -1.85 0.29
CA CYS A 35 -1.44 -2.06 0.87
C CYS A 35 -0.59 -0.79 0.68
N VAL A 36 0.01 -0.28 1.76
CA VAL A 36 0.85 0.93 1.73
C VAL A 36 2.28 0.60 2.11
N PHE A 37 3.21 0.83 1.18
CA PHE A 37 4.65 0.66 1.35
C PHE A 37 5.38 1.99 1.22
N SER A 38 6.57 2.10 1.81
CA SER A 38 7.54 3.12 1.40
C SER A 38 8.49 2.56 0.35
N ASP A 39 9.15 3.43 -0.40
CA ASP A 39 10.25 3.08 -1.31
C ASP A 39 11.34 2.22 -0.66
N ARG A 40 11.66 2.47 0.63
CA ARG A 40 12.59 1.63 1.41
C ARG A 40 12.15 0.16 1.48
N ALA A 41 10.86 -0.13 1.44
CA ALA A 41 10.35 -1.51 1.48
C ALA A 41 10.71 -2.29 0.21
N ILE A 42 10.91 -1.63 -0.93
CA ILE A 42 11.36 -2.28 -2.17
C ILE A 42 12.72 -2.96 -1.94
N SER A 43 13.63 -2.27 -1.25
CA SER A 43 14.97 -2.81 -0.95
C SER A 43 14.98 -3.73 0.26
N ASN A 44 14.23 -3.39 1.31
CA ASN A 44 14.30 -4.10 2.60
C ASN A 44 13.39 -5.33 2.67
N GLN A 45 12.32 -5.36 1.87
CA GLN A 45 11.28 -6.40 1.86
C GLN A 45 10.78 -6.69 0.44
N PRO A 46 11.69 -6.99 -0.52
CA PRO A 46 11.34 -7.11 -1.93
C PRO A 46 10.26 -8.17 -2.18
N ASP A 47 10.33 -9.31 -1.51
CA ASP A 47 9.36 -10.41 -1.68
C ASP A 47 7.95 -10.02 -1.21
N THR A 48 7.85 -9.28 -0.10
CA THR A 48 6.56 -8.79 0.42
C THR A 48 5.92 -7.80 -0.55
N VAL A 49 6.73 -6.89 -1.11
CA VAL A 49 6.26 -5.91 -2.10
C VAL A 49 5.85 -6.62 -3.39
N ALA A 50 6.64 -7.58 -3.87
CA ALA A 50 6.34 -8.36 -5.07
C ALA A 50 5.03 -9.16 -4.92
N ALA A 51 4.85 -9.85 -3.80
CA ALA A 51 3.63 -10.62 -3.51
C ALA A 51 2.39 -9.71 -3.42
N ALA A 52 2.53 -8.49 -2.89
CA ALA A 52 1.44 -7.53 -2.88
C ALA A 52 1.09 -7.06 -4.30
N LEU A 53 2.09 -6.82 -5.16
CA LEU A 53 1.90 -6.35 -6.53
C LEU A 53 1.31 -7.41 -7.47
N GLU A 54 1.56 -8.70 -7.23
CA GLU A 54 1.13 -9.80 -8.12
C GLU A 54 -0.38 -9.80 -8.40
N ASN A 55 -1.20 -9.35 -7.45
CA ASN A 55 -2.66 -9.33 -7.55
C ASN A 55 -3.24 -7.91 -7.41
N ALA A 56 -2.44 -6.88 -7.65
CA ALA A 56 -2.91 -5.50 -7.60
C ALA A 56 -3.78 -5.17 -8.83
N ASP A 57 -4.93 -4.54 -8.60
CA ASP A 57 -5.75 -3.95 -9.67
C ASP A 57 -5.27 -2.54 -10.05
N VAL A 58 -4.63 -1.84 -9.10
CA VAL A 58 -4.07 -0.49 -9.23
C VAL A 58 -2.73 -0.41 -8.49
#